data_AF-A0A927UD50-F1
#
_entry.id   AF-A0A927UD50-F1
#
_cell.length_a   1.000
_cell.length_b   1.000
_cell.length_c   1.000
_cell.angle_alpha   90.00
_cell.angle_beta   90.00
_cell.angle_gamma   90.00
#
_symmetry.space_group_name_H-M   'P 1'
#
loop_
_entity.id
_entity.type
_entity.pdbx_description
1 polymer ?
#
loop_
_entity_poly.entity_id
_entity_poly.type
_entity_poly.pdbx_seq_one_letter_code
_entity_poly.pdbx_strand_id
1 'polypeptide(L)'
;MVKKVKEALVGKELRQTVRWGKPVEELTKEELENFPRLLGWRKVENFKTEYVELRCADGQLSRMDIPRAALVEVDGNLLSIYNPGIRELNESEKKVWDEWMEIENSDEYQKQLEYDCLTDGSSTYWKKKHFFENKGYLYLMQGSQKGLRRVQGKPEAEGKILLYDENIRGELFLQYEMRDAAV
;
A
#
# COMPACT_ATOMS: atom_id res chain seq x y z
N MET A 1 -0.73 14.35 3.71
CA MET A 1 -0.64 14.16 5.18
C MET A 1 -1.97 14.52 5.83
N VAL A 2 -2.48 13.66 6.72
CA VAL A 2 -3.65 13.98 7.53
C VAL A 2 -3.25 15.06 8.52
N LYS A 3 -3.87 16.25 8.47
CA LYS A 3 -3.64 17.35 9.42
C LYS A 3 -3.59 16.85 10.88
N LYS A 4 -4.48 15.92 11.23
CA LYS A 4 -4.56 15.24 12.53
C LYS A 4 -3.28 14.50 12.94
N VAL A 5 -2.65 13.77 12.00
CA VAL A 5 -1.41 13.02 12.29
C VAL A 5 -0.26 13.97 12.54
N LYS A 6 -0.16 15.06 11.76
CA LYS A 6 0.84 16.09 12.02
C LYS A 6 0.66 16.66 13.42
N GLU A 7 -0.55 17.12 13.75
CA GLU A 7 -0.88 17.71 15.06
C GLU A 7 -0.56 16.77 16.22
N ALA A 8 -0.82 15.47 16.08
CA ALA A 8 -0.51 14.48 17.10
C ALA A 8 1.00 14.26 17.31
N LEU A 9 1.81 14.42 16.26
CA LEU A 9 3.24 14.07 16.25
C LEU A 9 4.18 15.24 16.52
N VAL A 10 3.73 16.50 16.41
CA VAL A 10 4.60 17.66 16.67
C VAL A 10 5.13 17.59 18.11
N GLY A 11 6.45 17.71 18.27
CA GLY A 11 7.10 17.69 19.58
C GLY A 11 7.12 16.32 20.26
N LYS A 12 6.84 15.24 19.53
CA LYS A 12 6.82 13.88 20.07
C LYS A 12 8.09 13.09 19.74
N GLU A 13 8.33 12.07 20.55
CA GLU A 13 9.18 10.94 20.23
C GLU A 13 8.32 9.70 19.98
N LEU A 14 8.78 8.84 19.10
CA LEU A 14 8.10 7.62 18.69
C LEU A 14 8.95 6.40 19.01
N ARG A 15 8.32 5.38 19.59
CA ARG A 15 8.89 4.05 19.75
C ARG A 15 8.02 3.04 19.03
N GLN A 16 8.63 2.23 18.18
CA GLN A 16 7.89 1.20 17.46
C GLN A 16 7.54 0.04 18.40
N THR A 17 6.27 -0.34 18.45
CA THR A 17 5.75 -1.47 19.26
C THR A 17 5.26 -2.62 18.38
N VAL A 18 4.83 -2.34 17.14
CA VAL A 18 4.45 -3.37 16.15
C VAL A 18 5.19 -3.13 14.84
N ARG A 19 5.70 -4.21 14.23
CA ARG A 19 6.30 -4.22 12.90
C ARG A 19 5.78 -5.38 12.09
N TRP A 20 5.29 -5.09 10.89
CA TRP A 20 4.76 -6.09 9.96
C TRP A 20 3.66 -6.96 10.60
N GLY A 21 2.82 -6.32 11.42
CA GLY A 21 1.74 -6.97 12.15
C GLY A 21 2.15 -7.82 13.35
N LYS A 22 3.45 -7.88 13.69
CA LYS A 22 3.95 -8.58 14.87
C LYS A 22 4.43 -7.59 15.94
N PRO A 23 4.18 -7.86 17.24
CA PRO A 23 4.85 -7.13 18.32
C PRO A 23 6.37 -7.19 18.16
N VAL A 24 7.06 -6.08 18.46
CA VAL A 24 8.52 -6.01 18.32
C VAL A 24 9.22 -7.02 19.24
N GLU A 25 8.60 -7.33 20.38
CA GLU A 25 9.05 -8.32 21.36
C GLU A 25 9.02 -9.77 20.83
N GLU A 26 8.21 -10.03 19.79
CA GLU A 26 8.06 -11.35 19.17
C GLU A 26 8.94 -11.51 17.91
N LEU A 27 9.67 -10.47 17.50
CA LEU A 27 10.57 -10.54 16.36
C LEU A 27 11.83 -11.34 16.70
N THR A 28 12.29 -12.12 15.74
CA THR A 28 13.55 -12.86 15.84
C THR A 28 14.75 -11.92 15.89
N LYS A 29 15.88 -12.42 16.42
CA LYS A 29 17.14 -11.65 16.43
C LYS A 29 17.57 -11.24 15.02
N GLU A 30 17.43 -12.13 14.04
CA GLU A 30 17.74 -11.85 12.64
C GLU A 30 16.83 -10.74 12.05
N GLU A 31 15.53 -10.77 12.36
CA GLU A 31 14.61 -9.69 11.97
C GLU A 31 15.01 -8.35 12.62
N LEU A 32 15.47 -8.34 13.87
CA LEU A 32 15.90 -7.14 14.58
C LEU A 32 17.27 -6.60 14.12
N GLU A 33 18.21 -7.48 13.79
CA GLU A 33 19.56 -7.14 13.30
C GLU A 33 19.53 -6.43 11.93
N ASN A 34 18.45 -6.63 11.16
CA ASN A 34 18.22 -5.89 9.93
C ASN A 34 17.73 -4.44 10.17
N PHE A 35 17.29 -4.10 11.39
CA PHE A 35 16.75 -2.77 11.71
C PHE A 35 17.18 -2.21 13.08
N PRO A 36 18.44 -2.32 13.51
CA PRO A 36 18.87 -1.93 14.86
C PRO A 36 18.59 -0.44 15.14
N ARG A 37 18.66 0.40 14.09
CA ARG A 37 18.41 1.85 14.16
C ARG A 37 16.94 2.22 14.40
N LEU A 38 16.01 1.32 14.10
CA LEU A 38 14.57 1.58 14.22
C LEU A 38 14.03 1.21 15.60
N LEU A 39 14.87 0.59 16.44
CA LEU A 39 14.56 0.19 17.81
C LEU A 39 14.83 1.36 18.78
N GLY A 40 13.89 1.59 19.69
CA GLY A 40 13.95 2.68 20.67
C GLY A 40 13.17 3.93 20.28
N TRP A 41 13.34 4.97 21.10
CA TRP A 41 12.69 6.26 20.92
C TRP A 41 13.39 7.09 19.85
N ARG A 42 12.61 7.62 18.90
CA ARG A 42 13.09 8.43 17.79
C ARG A 42 12.36 9.76 17.76
N LYS A 43 13.10 10.85 17.67
CA LYS A 43 12.54 12.21 17.72
C LYS A 43 11.93 12.58 16.37
N VAL A 44 10.69 13.08 16.38
CA VAL A 44 10.08 13.65 15.18
C VAL A 44 10.82 14.92 14.80
N GLU A 45 11.38 14.96 13.59
CA GLU A 45 12.21 16.06 13.13
C GLU A 45 11.55 16.88 12.02
N ASN A 46 11.10 16.22 10.95
CA ASN A 46 10.47 16.90 9.82
C ASN A 46 9.20 16.20 9.36
N PHE A 47 8.25 17.01 8.89
CA PHE A 47 7.03 16.56 8.26
C PHE A 47 7.07 16.82 6.76
N LYS A 48 6.80 15.78 5.97
CA LYS A 48 6.60 15.88 4.53
C LYS A 48 5.17 15.45 4.19
N THR A 49 4.74 15.64 2.95
CA THR A 49 3.35 15.32 2.57
C THR A 49 3.02 13.84 2.74
N GLU A 50 4.00 12.96 2.55
CA GLU A 50 3.83 11.49 2.47
C GLU A 50 4.56 10.73 3.57
N TYR A 51 5.42 11.39 4.35
CA TYR A 51 6.23 10.73 5.36
C TYR A 51 6.66 11.70 6.47
N VAL A 52 7.16 11.12 7.56
CA VAL A 52 7.79 11.84 8.69
C VAL A 52 9.23 11.35 8.81
N GLU A 53 10.15 12.29 9.02
CA GLU A 53 11.55 11.99 9.32
C GLU A 53 11.73 11.91 10.84
N LEU A 54 12.33 10.81 11.29
CA LEU A 54 12.56 10.49 12.69
C LEU A 54 14.05 10.34 12.94
N ARG A 55 14.60 11.12 13.87
CA ARG A 55 16.01 11.03 14.27
C ARG A 55 16.23 9.85 15.21
N CYS A 56 17.12 8.96 14.82
CA CYS A 56 17.55 7.78 15.55
C CYS A 56 18.63 8.13 16.60
N ALA A 57 18.88 7.20 17.53
CA ALA A 57 19.88 7.36 18.59
C ALA A 57 21.32 7.51 18.05
N ASP A 58 21.61 6.96 16.87
CA ASP A 58 22.88 7.11 16.17
C ASP A 58 23.01 8.45 15.41
N GLY A 59 22.02 9.34 15.55
CA GLY A 59 21.98 10.65 14.92
C GLY A 59 21.49 10.64 13.47
N GLN A 60 21.26 9.46 12.86
CA GLN A 60 20.76 9.36 11.49
C GLN A 60 19.25 9.55 11.40
N LEU A 61 18.77 9.84 10.19
CA LEU A 61 17.34 9.96 9.91
C LEU A 61 16.76 8.62 9.42
N SER A 62 15.61 8.27 9.97
CA SER A 62 14.75 7.20 9.46
C SER A 62 13.45 7.80 8.92
N ARG A 63 12.86 7.13 7.93
CA ARG A 63 11.61 7.54 7.30
C ARG A 63 10.46 6.66 7.77
N MET A 64 9.36 7.30 8.19
CA MET A 64 8.08 6.65 8.46
C MET A 64 7.06 7.13 7.44
N ASP A 65 6.64 6.25 6.53
CA ASP A 65 5.61 6.56 5.55
C ASP A 65 4.26 6.76 6.23
N ILE A 66 3.54 7.80 5.80
CA ILE A 66 2.19 8.10 6.26
C ILE A 66 1.23 7.74 5.12
N PRO A 67 0.50 6.62 5.21
CA PRO A 67 -0.46 6.26 4.18
C PRO A 67 -1.69 7.18 4.24
N ARG A 68 -2.73 6.82 3.48
CA ARG A 68 -4.01 7.53 3.52
C ARG A 68 -4.58 7.61 4.94
N ALA A 69 -5.37 8.66 5.17
CA ALA A 69 -6.01 8.90 6.45
C ALA A 69 -6.86 7.73 6.95
N ALA A 70 -7.51 7.01 6.04
CA ALA A 70 -8.32 5.85 6.39
C ALA A 70 -7.48 4.74 7.03
N LEU A 71 -6.20 4.62 6.69
CA LEU A 71 -5.28 3.59 7.20
C LEU A 71 -4.49 4.04 8.44
N VAL A 72 -4.78 5.20 8.99
CA VAL A 72 -4.10 5.72 10.17
C VAL A 72 -5.10 5.98 11.29
N GLU A 73 -4.71 5.63 12.50
CA GLU A 73 -5.45 5.89 13.72
C GLU A 73 -4.53 6.45 14.78
N VAL A 74 -5.01 7.48 15.48
CA VAL A 74 -4.35 8.04 16.64
C VAL A 74 -5.31 7.88 17.81
N ASP A 75 -4.92 7.08 18.79
CA ASP A 75 -5.68 6.83 20.01
C ASP A 75 -4.79 7.11 21.23
N GLY A 76 -5.02 8.24 21.89
CA GLY A 76 -4.19 8.73 22.97
C GLY A 76 -2.71 8.84 22.56
N ASN A 77 -1.87 8.01 23.18
CA ASN A 77 -0.43 7.94 22.94
C ASN A 77 -0.04 6.88 21.91
N LEU A 78 -0.99 6.29 21.18
CA LEU A 78 -0.73 5.27 20.17
C LEU A 78 -1.03 5.81 18.77
N LEU A 79 -0.09 5.59 17.86
CA LEU A 79 -0.27 5.77 16.42
C LEU A 79 -0.27 4.38 15.78
N SER A 80 -1.41 3.98 15.21
CA SER A 80 -1.58 2.72 14.49
C SER A 80 -1.67 2.97 12.98
N ILE A 81 -0.94 2.18 12.21
CA ILE A 81 -0.93 2.21 10.75
C ILE A 81 -1.32 0.83 10.25
N TYR A 82 -2.33 0.78 9.38
CA TYR A 82 -2.92 -0.45 8.85
C TYR A 82 -2.51 -0.68 7.40
N ASN A 83 -2.47 -1.95 6.99
CA ASN A 83 -2.42 -2.30 5.58
C ASN A 83 -3.75 -1.94 4.89
N PRO A 84 -3.74 -1.69 3.57
CA PRO A 84 -4.98 -1.61 2.80
C PRO A 84 -5.79 -2.91 2.94
N GLY A 85 -7.09 -2.77 3.14
CA GLY A 85 -8.02 -3.90 3.13
C GLY A 85 -8.10 -4.56 1.77
N ILE A 86 -8.53 -5.83 1.74
CA ILE A 86 -8.75 -6.58 0.50
C ILE A 86 -10.26 -6.72 0.30
N ARG A 87 -10.73 -6.44 -0.91
CA ARG A 87 -12.13 -6.62 -1.31
C ARG A 87 -12.25 -7.17 -2.72
N GLU A 88 -13.42 -7.70 -3.03
CA GLU A 88 -13.83 -8.02 -4.41
C GLU A 88 -14.13 -6.75 -5.22
N LEU A 89 -14.26 -6.92 -6.54
CA LEU A 89 -14.75 -5.88 -7.42
C LEU A 89 -16.16 -5.45 -7.03
N ASN A 90 -16.42 -4.15 -7.04
CA ASN A 90 -17.79 -3.65 -6.99
C ASN A 90 -18.48 -3.82 -8.35
N GLU A 91 -19.79 -3.52 -8.41
CA GLU A 91 -20.59 -3.70 -9.63
C GLU A 91 -20.03 -2.95 -10.85
N SER A 92 -19.54 -1.71 -10.65
CA SER A 92 -18.99 -0.91 -11.75
C SER A 92 -17.66 -1.46 -12.26
N GLU A 93 -16.79 -1.91 -11.35
CA GLU A 93 -15.50 -2.51 -11.68
C GLU A 93 -15.70 -3.86 -12.37
N LYS A 94 -16.67 -4.66 -11.89
CA LYS A 94 -17.05 -5.94 -12.47
C LYS A 94 -17.55 -5.75 -13.90
N LYS A 95 -18.41 -4.76 -14.16
CA LYS A 95 -18.88 -4.46 -15.51
C LYS A 95 -17.73 -4.14 -16.48
N VAL A 96 -16.79 -3.29 -16.06
CA VAL A 96 -15.62 -2.94 -16.88
C VAL A 96 -14.72 -4.15 -17.11
N TRP A 97 -14.59 -5.01 -16.11
CA TRP A 97 -13.84 -6.24 -16.23
C TRP A 97 -14.49 -7.22 -17.21
N ASP A 98 -15.80 -7.45 -17.09
CA ASP A 98 -16.56 -8.35 -17.97
C ASP A 98 -16.50 -7.87 -19.43
N GLU A 99 -16.63 -6.56 -19.68
CA GLU A 99 -16.43 -5.96 -21.02
C GLU A 99 -15.02 -6.25 -21.57
N TRP A 100 -13.98 -6.21 -20.72
CA TRP A 100 -12.63 -6.58 -21.15
C TRP A 100 -12.52 -8.07 -21.47
N MET A 101 -13.13 -8.94 -20.65
CA MET A 101 -13.12 -10.38 -20.88
C MET A 101 -13.79 -10.77 -22.20
N GLU A 102 -14.84 -10.05 -22.62
CA GLU A 102 -15.45 -10.25 -23.94
C GLU A 102 -14.47 -9.93 -25.08
N ILE A 103 -13.72 -8.83 -24.96
CA ILE A 103 -12.69 -8.44 -25.93
C ILE A 103 -11.55 -9.47 -25.94
N GLU A 104 -11.05 -9.83 -24.76
CA GLU A 104 -9.91 -10.75 -24.61
C GLU A 104 -10.25 -12.13 -25.17
N ASN A 105 -11.49 -12.62 -25.03
CA ASN A 105 -11.92 -13.91 -25.55
C ASN A 105 -12.36 -13.88 -27.03
N SER A 106 -12.30 -12.73 -27.71
CA SER A 106 -12.65 -12.66 -29.13
C SER A 106 -11.57 -13.30 -30.02
N ASP A 107 -11.99 -13.95 -31.11
CA ASP A 107 -11.08 -14.56 -32.09
C ASP A 107 -10.05 -13.57 -32.65
N GLU A 108 -10.48 -12.32 -32.88
CA GLU A 108 -9.59 -11.25 -33.36
C GLU A 108 -8.47 -10.95 -32.35
N TYR A 109 -8.81 -10.83 -31.07
CA TYR A 109 -7.84 -10.55 -30.03
C TYR A 109 -6.87 -11.72 -29.83
N GLN A 110 -7.39 -12.95 -29.81
CA GLN A 110 -6.56 -14.16 -29.68
C GLN A 110 -5.59 -14.30 -30.85
N LYS A 111 -6.05 -14.05 -32.07
CA LYS A 111 -5.17 -14.04 -33.26
C LYS A 111 -4.10 -12.94 -33.18
N GLN A 112 -4.45 -11.74 -32.70
CA GLN A 112 -3.46 -10.68 -32.50
C GLN A 112 -2.45 -11.03 -31.41
N LEU A 113 -2.87 -11.73 -30.35
CA LEU A 113 -2.00 -12.21 -29.29
C LEU A 113 -0.98 -13.22 -29.83
N GLU A 114 -1.41 -14.14 -30.70
CA GLU A 114 -0.50 -15.07 -31.39
C GLU A 114 0.54 -14.31 -32.23
N TYR A 115 0.13 -13.28 -32.97
CA TYR A 115 1.07 -12.45 -33.74
C TYR A 115 2.06 -11.71 -32.85
N ASP A 116 1.59 -11.11 -31.75
CA ASP A 116 2.47 -10.43 -30.80
C ASP A 116 3.52 -11.41 -30.24
N CYS A 117 3.11 -12.64 -29.88
CA CYS A 117 4.04 -13.69 -29.42
C CYS A 117 5.09 -14.09 -30.45
N LEU A 118 4.73 -14.12 -31.75
CA LEU A 118 5.64 -14.52 -32.83
C LEU A 118 6.58 -13.39 -33.29
N THR A 119 6.20 -12.14 -33.04
CA THR A 119 6.89 -10.96 -33.58
C THR A 119 7.54 -10.08 -32.52
N ASP A 120 7.52 -10.51 -31.25
CA ASP A 120 7.88 -9.68 -30.10
C ASP A 120 7.06 -8.36 -30.06
N GLY A 121 5.81 -8.45 -30.55
CA GLY A 121 4.86 -7.36 -30.57
C GLY A 121 4.26 -7.11 -29.18
N SER A 122 3.63 -5.96 -29.01
CA SER A 122 2.95 -5.59 -27.73
C SER A 122 1.59 -4.94 -27.96
N SER A 123 0.98 -5.18 -29.12
CA SER A 123 -0.26 -4.51 -29.55
C SER A 123 -1.41 -4.82 -28.59
N THR A 124 -1.54 -6.08 -28.18
CA THR A 124 -2.52 -6.56 -27.20
C THR A 124 -2.33 -5.94 -25.82
N TYR A 125 -1.08 -5.83 -25.33
CA TYR A 125 -0.76 -5.13 -24.08
C TYR A 125 -1.24 -3.67 -24.13
N TRP A 126 -0.90 -2.93 -25.19
CA TRP A 126 -1.29 -1.53 -25.33
C TRP A 126 -2.81 -1.38 -25.51
N LYS A 127 -3.47 -2.30 -26.22
CA LYS A 127 -4.94 -2.33 -26.34
C LYS A 127 -5.60 -2.51 -24.96
N LYS A 128 -5.11 -3.43 -24.14
CA LYS A 128 -5.56 -3.64 -22.75
C LYS A 128 -5.34 -2.40 -21.89
N LYS A 129 -4.13 -1.85 -21.94
CA LYS A 129 -3.78 -0.65 -21.18
C LYS A 129 -4.70 0.52 -21.52
N HIS A 130 -4.87 0.82 -22.81
CA HIS A 130 -5.73 1.91 -23.25
C HIS A 130 -7.19 1.69 -22.88
N PHE A 131 -7.71 0.46 -22.97
CA PHE A 131 -9.07 0.15 -22.53
C PHE A 131 -9.31 0.55 -21.06
N PHE A 132 -8.47 0.07 -20.15
CA PHE A 132 -8.63 0.35 -18.72
C PHE A 132 -8.31 1.81 -18.37
N GLU A 133 -7.29 2.40 -19.01
CA GLU A 133 -6.92 3.80 -18.82
C GLU A 133 -8.03 4.76 -19.26
N ASN A 134 -8.60 4.55 -20.46
CA ASN A 134 -9.67 5.40 -20.99
C ASN A 134 -10.96 5.31 -20.17
N LYS A 135 -11.22 4.17 -19.52
CA LYS A 135 -12.34 4.01 -18.60
C LYS A 135 -12.04 4.51 -17.19
N GLY A 136 -10.78 4.83 -16.87
CA GLY A 136 -10.36 5.29 -15.54
C GLY A 136 -10.21 4.18 -14.49
N TYR A 137 -9.99 2.94 -14.94
CA TYR A 137 -9.86 1.71 -14.14
C TYR A 137 -8.50 1.03 -14.34
N LEU A 138 -7.43 1.80 -14.57
CA LEU A 138 -6.09 1.26 -14.86
C LEU A 138 -5.59 0.32 -13.76
N TYR A 139 -6.00 0.57 -12.50
CA TYR A 139 -5.68 -0.26 -11.34
C TYR A 139 -6.20 -1.72 -11.41
N LEU A 140 -7.18 -2.02 -12.28
CA LEU A 140 -7.64 -3.39 -12.55
C LEU A 140 -6.62 -4.17 -13.40
N MET A 141 -5.82 -3.47 -14.19
CA MET A 141 -4.74 -4.07 -14.99
C MET A 141 -3.41 -4.01 -14.25
N GLN A 142 -2.98 -2.81 -13.86
CA GLN A 142 -1.64 -2.58 -13.31
C GLN A 142 -1.55 -1.28 -12.51
N GLY A 143 -0.52 -1.20 -11.66
CA GLY A 143 -0.21 -0.01 -10.89
C GLY A 143 -1.22 0.28 -9.77
N SER A 144 -1.04 1.42 -9.11
CA SER A 144 -1.98 1.94 -8.11
C SER A 144 -2.64 3.20 -8.66
N GLN A 145 -3.96 3.29 -8.55
CA GLN A 145 -4.71 4.48 -8.93
C GLN A 145 -5.83 4.69 -7.92
N LYS A 146 -5.99 5.94 -7.45
CA LYS A 146 -7.01 6.31 -6.44
C LYS A 146 -6.95 5.47 -5.15
N GLY A 147 -5.80 4.90 -4.82
CA GLY A 147 -5.60 4.05 -3.64
C GLY A 147 -6.14 2.64 -3.83
N LEU A 148 -6.35 2.23 -5.09
CA LEU A 148 -6.75 0.90 -5.48
C LEU A 148 -5.63 0.25 -6.26
N ARG A 149 -5.39 -1.05 -6.02
CA ARG A 149 -4.43 -1.85 -6.77
C ARG A 149 -4.89 -3.30 -6.81
N ARG A 150 -4.83 -3.95 -7.97
CA ARG A 150 -5.08 -5.39 -8.09
C ARG A 150 -4.08 -6.21 -7.26
N VAL A 151 -4.59 -7.20 -6.53
CA VAL A 151 -3.75 -8.17 -5.83
C VAL A 151 -3.09 -9.07 -6.87
N GLN A 152 -1.75 -9.09 -6.91
CA GLN A 152 -0.97 -9.98 -7.77
C GLN A 152 -0.49 -11.20 -6.98
N GLY A 153 -0.44 -12.38 -7.63
CA GLY A 153 0.22 -13.57 -7.07
C GLY A 153 -0.51 -14.31 -5.94
N LYS A 154 -1.63 -13.79 -5.40
CA LYS A 154 -2.59 -14.67 -4.73
C LYS A 154 -3.32 -15.45 -5.81
N PRO A 155 -3.53 -16.77 -5.64
CA PRO A 155 -4.24 -17.53 -6.64
C PRO A 155 -5.58 -16.83 -6.85
N GLU A 156 -5.94 -16.66 -8.13
CA GLU A 156 -7.31 -16.48 -8.61
C GLU A 156 -8.10 -17.74 -8.19
N ALA A 157 -8.09 -18.07 -6.89
CA ALA A 157 -8.35 -19.40 -6.35
C ALA A 157 -9.80 -19.84 -6.56
N GLU A 158 -10.62 -18.93 -7.08
CA GLU A 158 -12.02 -19.13 -7.42
C GLU A 158 -12.43 -18.25 -8.63
N GLY A 159 -11.49 -17.77 -9.45
CA GLY A 159 -11.78 -16.83 -10.56
C GLY A 159 -12.18 -15.42 -10.11
N LYS A 160 -11.97 -15.08 -8.83
CA LYS A 160 -12.33 -13.78 -8.26
C LYS A 160 -11.15 -12.81 -8.29
N ILE A 161 -11.41 -11.60 -8.77
CA ILE A 161 -10.43 -10.51 -8.77
C ILE A 161 -10.56 -9.74 -7.48
N LEU A 162 -9.43 -9.60 -6.80
CA LEU A 162 -9.32 -8.90 -5.53
C LEU A 162 -8.51 -7.61 -5.71
N LEU A 163 -8.92 -6.57 -4.99
CA LEU A 163 -8.26 -5.29 -4.93
C LEU A 163 -7.80 -5.00 -3.50
N TYR A 164 -6.59 -4.45 -3.39
CA TYR A 164 -6.21 -3.64 -2.23
C TYR A 164 -6.93 -2.30 -2.32
N ASP A 165 -7.58 -1.88 -1.24
CA ASP A 165 -8.28 -0.61 -1.12
C ASP A 165 -7.79 0.18 0.09
N GLU A 166 -7.09 1.29 -0.16
CA GLU A 166 -6.54 2.18 0.87
C GLU A 166 -7.62 2.96 1.64
N ASN A 167 -8.89 2.83 1.29
CA ASN A 167 -10.00 3.41 2.04
C ASN A 167 -10.59 2.43 3.07
N ILE A 168 -10.14 1.16 3.05
CA ILE A 168 -10.58 0.11 3.97
C ILE A 168 -9.40 -0.25 4.87
N ARG A 169 -9.59 -0.22 6.20
CA ARG A 169 -8.57 -0.69 7.14
C ARG A 169 -8.47 -2.21 7.08
N GLY A 170 -7.30 -2.71 6.69
CA GLY A 170 -6.93 -4.11 6.82
C GLY A 170 -6.27 -4.40 8.17
N GLU A 171 -5.32 -5.33 8.17
CA GLU A 171 -4.57 -5.72 9.36
C GLU A 171 -3.62 -4.62 9.84
N LEU A 172 -3.38 -4.59 11.15
CA LEU A 172 -2.38 -3.71 11.75
C LEU A 172 -1.00 -4.01 11.14
N PHE A 173 -0.31 -2.99 10.65
CA PHE A 173 0.98 -3.14 9.99
C PHE A 173 2.12 -2.57 10.84
N LEU A 174 1.94 -1.35 11.35
CA LEU A 174 2.87 -0.70 12.25
C LEU A 174 2.11 -0.08 13.41
N GLN A 175 2.74 -0.05 14.58
CA GLN A 175 2.25 0.72 15.71
C GLN A 175 3.42 1.42 16.39
N TYR A 176 3.16 2.64 16.82
CA TYR A 176 4.09 3.47 17.57
C TYR A 176 3.45 3.94 18.85
N GLU A 177 4.20 3.83 19.93
CA GLU A 177 3.95 4.58 21.15
C GLU A 177 4.57 5.98 21.00
N MET A 178 3.85 6.97 21.51
CA MET A 178 4.18 8.39 21.43
C MET A 178 4.38 8.96 22.84
N ARG A 179 5.38 9.81 23.00
CA ARG A 179 5.58 10.61 24.22
C ARG A 179 6.06 12.01 23.87
N ASP A 180 5.94 12.94 24.80
CA ASP A 180 6.55 14.26 24.66
C ASP A 180 8.08 14.12 24.60
N ALA A 181 8.68 14.81 23.62
CA ALA A 181 10.13 14.89 23.55
C ALA A 181 10.66 15.67 24.76
N ALA A 182 11.73 15.16 25.37
CA ALA A 182 12.43 15.92 26.40
C ALA A 182 12.96 17.23 25.78
N VAL A 183 12.72 18.34 26.49
CA VAL A 183 13.19 19.69 26.13
C VAL A 183 14.70 19.76 26.24
#